data_AF-A0A946UWQ7-F1
#
_entry.id   AF-A0A946UWQ7-F1
#
_cell.length_a   1.000
_cell.length_b   1.000
_cell.length_c   1.000
_cell.angle_alpha   90.00
_cell.angle_beta   90.00
_cell.angle_gamma   90.00
#
_symmetry.space_group_name_H-M   'P 1'
#
loop_
_entity.id
_entity.type
_entity.pdbx_description
1 polymer ?
#
loop_
_entity_poly.entity_id
_entity_poly.type
_entity_poly.pdbx_seq_one_letter_code
_entity_poly.pdbx_strand_id
1 'polypeptide(L)'
;MSGNRKDDEMICALTAGEHAALKTGLDALPETMPPRDVWQRIRMQGEAEGLLRQRNVLQRPSAWYAGVGVAAAVLVVAIMLPGIRQEPVGTIVPTSTGTQPGIQLTTLQTLMHESRQLETNLRELPDAPAVQRAGTMATIADLEDRIAAIDYQLNDPSIRMSDEDRELFWRERVRLMKSLLQLRYAQAQRAAF
;
A
#
# COMPACT_ATOMS: atom_id res chain seq x y z
N MET A 1 -10.52 50.43 9.57
CA MET A 1 -10.42 49.52 8.40
C MET A 1 -9.01 49.62 7.86
N SER A 2 -8.11 48.72 8.25
CA SER A 2 -6.76 48.59 7.68
C SER A 2 -6.28 47.18 7.96
N GLY A 3 -6.35 46.30 6.97
CA GLY A 3 -6.05 44.88 7.17
C GLY A 3 -5.99 44.06 5.89
N ASN A 4 -5.84 44.67 4.71
CA ASN A 4 -5.87 43.92 3.44
C ASN A 4 -4.61 44.11 2.56
N ARG A 5 -3.58 44.81 3.05
CA ARG A 5 -2.39 45.12 2.23
C ARG A 5 -1.30 44.04 2.30
N LYS A 6 -1.28 43.24 3.38
CA LYS A 6 -0.29 42.16 3.55
C LYS A 6 -0.68 40.86 2.85
N ASP A 7 -1.98 40.60 2.69
CA ASP A 7 -2.45 39.35 2.10
C ASP A 7 -2.30 39.34 0.57
N ASP A 8 -2.40 40.51 -0.08
CA ASP A 8 -2.12 40.66 -1.52
C ASP A 8 -0.62 40.54 -1.86
N GLU A 9 0.27 40.72 -0.88
CA GLU A 9 1.73 40.67 -1.08
C GLU A 9 2.29 39.22 -1.06
N MET A 10 1.47 38.23 -0.66
CA MET A 10 1.92 36.83 -0.51
C MET A 10 1.59 35.93 -1.70
N ILE A 11 0.91 36.44 -2.74
CA ILE A 11 0.67 35.67 -3.96
C ILE A 11 1.88 35.85 -4.89
N CYS A 12 2.95 35.10 -4.62
CA CYS A 12 4.02 34.90 -5.59
C CYS A 12 3.49 34.06 -6.76
N ALA A 13 2.77 34.69 -7.68
CA ALA A 13 2.35 34.07 -8.93
C ALA A 13 3.55 34.01 -9.89
N LEU A 14 4.37 32.96 -9.76
CA LEU A 14 5.35 32.63 -10.79
C LEU A 14 4.61 32.31 -12.09
N THR A 15 5.05 32.90 -13.20
CA THR A 15 4.58 32.50 -14.53
C THR A 15 5.06 31.09 -14.85
N ALA A 16 4.42 30.43 -15.82
CA ALA A 16 4.78 29.06 -16.21
C ALA A 16 6.26 28.94 -16.66
N GLY A 17 6.79 29.97 -17.32
CA GLY A 17 8.20 30.02 -17.74
C GLY A 17 9.17 30.17 -16.56
N GLU A 18 8.83 31.02 -15.59
CA GLU A 18 9.63 31.21 -14.38
C GLU A 18 9.63 29.96 -13.49
N HIS A 19 8.47 29.28 -13.38
CA HIS A 19 8.37 28.01 -12.68
C HIS A 19 9.24 26.91 -13.34
N ALA A 20 9.24 26.84 -14.67
CA ALA A 20 10.08 25.89 -15.41
C ALA A 20 11.58 26.17 -15.18
N ALA A 21 12.00 27.44 -15.25
CA ALA A 21 13.37 27.84 -14.97
C ALA A 21 13.79 27.54 -13.52
N LEU A 22 12.91 27.80 -12.55
CA LEU A 22 13.16 27.47 -11.15
C LEU A 22 13.33 25.96 -10.94
N LYS A 23 12.45 25.15 -11.54
CA LYS A 23 12.53 23.69 -11.45
C LYS A 23 13.86 23.18 -12.02
N THR A 24 14.27 23.65 -13.18
CA THR A 24 15.57 23.29 -13.77
C THR A 24 16.74 23.69 -12.87
N GLY A 25 16.66 24.85 -12.21
CA GLY A 25 17.68 25.27 -11.24
C GLY A 25 17.75 24.39 -9.99
N LEU A 26 16.60 23.95 -9.47
CA LEU A 26 16.51 23.04 -8.33
C LEU A 26 17.03 21.63 -8.68
N ASP A 27 16.68 21.13 -9.85
CA ASP A 27 17.13 19.82 -10.34
C ASP A 27 18.66 19.79 -10.59
N ALA A 28 19.27 20.97 -10.82
CA ALA A 28 20.72 21.12 -11.02
C ALA A 28 21.53 21.27 -9.72
N LEU A 29 20.87 21.29 -8.55
CA LEU A 29 21.58 21.36 -7.27
C LEU A 29 22.39 20.08 -7.04
N PRO A 30 23.59 20.18 -6.44
CA PRO A 30 24.39 19.01 -6.13
C PRO A 30 23.67 18.13 -5.09
N GLU A 31 23.64 16.81 -5.33
CA GLU A 31 23.18 15.86 -4.33
C GLU A 31 24.14 15.88 -3.12
N THR A 32 23.71 16.53 -2.04
CA THR A 32 24.44 16.49 -0.77
C THR A 32 23.85 15.40 0.11
N MET A 33 24.69 14.53 0.67
CA MET A 33 24.22 13.53 1.63
C MET A 33 23.64 14.23 2.86
N PRO A 34 22.35 14.00 3.20
CA PRO A 34 21.74 14.63 4.34
C PRO A 34 22.38 14.12 5.65
N PRO A 35 22.58 14.98 6.66
CA PRO A 35 23.04 14.53 7.97
C PRO A 35 22.10 13.47 8.56
N ARG A 36 22.67 12.43 9.19
CA ARG A 36 21.93 11.23 9.63
C ARG A 36 20.82 11.53 10.66
N ASP A 37 20.99 12.61 11.43
CA ASP A 37 20.10 13.04 12.51
C ASP A 37 18.89 13.87 12.02
N VAL A 38 19.00 14.53 10.86
CA VAL A 38 17.94 15.40 10.32
C VAL A 38 16.67 14.59 10.03
N TRP A 39 16.81 13.42 9.41
CA TRP A 39 15.66 12.55 9.11
C TRP A 39 14.99 11.99 10.36
N GLN A 40 15.76 11.71 11.41
CA GLN A 40 15.21 11.28 12.69
C GLN A 40 14.39 12.41 13.34
N ARG A 41 14.88 13.65 13.29
CA ARG A 41 14.13 14.82 13.79
C ARG A 41 12.84 15.08 13.02
N ILE A 42 12.89 15.05 11.68
CA ILE A 42 11.69 15.23 10.85
C ILE A 42 10.67 14.16 11.17
N ARG A 43 11.10 12.91 11.37
CA ARG A 43 10.21 11.82 11.78
C ARG A 43 9.58 12.09 13.15
N MET A 44 10.39 12.42 14.15
CA MET A 44 9.89 12.74 15.49
C MET A 44 8.90 13.92 15.48
N GLN A 45 9.19 14.96 14.69
CA GLN A 45 8.29 16.10 14.52
C GLN A 45 6.99 15.70 13.82
N GLY A 46 7.07 14.94 12.72
CA GLY A 46 5.89 14.46 12.02
C GLY A 46 5.04 13.51 12.86
N GLU A 47 5.63 12.69 13.72
CA GLU A 47 4.92 11.83 14.68
C GLU A 47 4.25 12.67 15.80
N ALA A 48 4.96 13.66 16.35
CA ALA A 48 4.44 14.57 17.37
C ALA A 48 3.29 15.46 16.86
N GLU A 49 3.38 15.90 15.60
CA GLU A 49 2.35 16.67 14.91
C GLU A 49 1.24 15.79 14.32
N GLY A 50 1.37 14.46 14.42
CA GLY A 50 0.41 13.48 13.89
C GLY A 50 0.32 13.43 12.36
N LEU A 51 1.23 14.11 11.66
CA LEU A 51 1.37 14.08 10.19
C LEU A 51 1.86 12.71 9.72
N LEU A 52 2.79 12.13 10.47
CA LEU A 52 3.26 10.76 10.32
C LEU A 52 2.50 9.91 11.32
N ARG A 53 1.21 9.70 11.05
CA ARG A 53 0.40 8.82 11.88
C ARG A 53 0.85 7.39 11.64
N GLN A 54 1.78 6.90 12.48
CA GLN A 54 1.82 5.47 12.78
C GLN A 54 0.44 5.15 13.36
N ARG A 55 -0.43 4.63 12.51
CA ARG A 55 -1.68 4.02 12.96
C ARG A 55 -1.25 2.84 13.80
N ASN A 56 -1.07 3.07 15.10
CA ASN A 56 -0.71 2.06 16.08
C ASN A 56 -1.64 0.87 15.86
N VAL A 57 -1.12 -0.17 15.22
CA VAL A 57 -1.82 -1.44 15.02
C VAL A 57 -1.91 -2.17 16.37
N LEU A 58 -1.17 -1.71 17.38
CA LEU A 58 -1.36 -2.07 18.78
C LEU A 58 -2.52 -1.30 19.39
N GLN A 59 -3.74 -1.78 19.12
CA GLN A 59 -4.79 -2.06 20.11
C GLN A 59 -6.04 -2.54 19.37
N ARG A 60 -5.93 -3.67 18.68
CA ARG A 60 -7.05 -4.62 18.65
C ARG A 60 -6.77 -5.63 19.76
N PRO A 61 -7.57 -5.71 20.84
CA PRO A 61 -7.45 -6.83 21.74
C PRO A 61 -7.70 -8.11 20.93
N SER A 62 -6.65 -8.92 20.87
CA SER A 62 -6.70 -10.32 20.45
C SER A 62 -7.64 -11.06 21.38
N ALA A 63 -8.92 -11.07 21.03
CA ALA A 63 -9.98 -11.77 21.76
C ALA A 63 -10.71 -12.75 20.82
N TRP A 64 -9.99 -13.41 19.90
CA TRP A 64 -10.58 -14.43 19.01
C TRP A 64 -10.14 -15.87 19.29
N TYR A 65 -9.37 -16.14 20.36
CA TYR A 65 -9.04 -17.53 20.72
C TYR A 65 -9.15 -17.81 22.21
N ALA A 66 -10.26 -17.42 22.82
CA ALA A 66 -10.63 -17.95 24.13
C ALA A 66 -12.17 -17.98 24.28
N GLY A 67 -12.78 -19.12 23.94
CA GLY A 67 -14.21 -19.31 24.21
C GLY A 67 -14.87 -20.49 23.50
N VAL A 68 -14.68 -21.69 24.05
CA VAL A 68 -15.67 -22.79 24.14
C VAL A 68 -16.26 -23.39 22.84
N GLY A 69 -15.94 -24.67 22.61
CA GLY A 69 -16.95 -25.73 22.50
C GLY A 69 -17.83 -25.80 21.24
N VAL A 70 -17.62 -26.89 20.49
CA VAL A 70 -18.49 -27.53 19.50
C VAL A 70 -19.97 -27.08 19.49
N ALA A 71 -20.40 -26.44 18.41
CA ALA A 71 -21.73 -26.63 17.82
C ALA A 71 -21.74 -26.17 16.36
N ALA A 72 -22.08 -27.09 15.46
CA ALA A 72 -22.29 -26.83 14.04
C ALA A 72 -23.48 -25.88 13.83
N ALA A 73 -23.28 -24.79 13.10
CA ALA A 73 -24.35 -24.11 12.38
C ALA A 73 -23.74 -23.34 11.19
N VAL A 74 -23.98 -23.88 10.00
CA VAL A 74 -23.75 -23.20 8.72
C VAL A 74 -24.70 -22.00 8.66
N LEU A 75 -24.15 -20.79 8.64
CA LEU A 75 -24.88 -19.60 8.17
C LEU A 75 -24.04 -18.93 7.09
N VAL A 76 -24.25 -19.42 5.87
CA VAL A 76 -23.83 -18.75 4.63
C VAL A 76 -24.66 -17.47 4.51
N VAL A 77 -24.05 -16.32 4.77
CA VAL A 77 -24.62 -15.04 4.33
C VAL A 77 -24.14 -14.80 2.91
N ALA A 78 -25.00 -15.20 1.96
CA ALA A 78 -24.88 -14.88 0.56
C ALA A 78 -25.07 -13.37 0.36
N ILE A 79 -23.99 -12.65 0.06
CA ILE A 79 -24.08 -11.35 -0.61
C ILE A 79 -23.91 -11.60 -2.10
N MET A 80 -24.95 -11.22 -2.83
CA MET A 80 -25.27 -11.58 -4.20
C MET A 80 -24.20 -11.21 -5.23
N LEU A 81 -23.78 -12.21 -6.01
CA LEU A 81 -23.37 -12.04 -7.39
C LEU A 81 -24.08 -13.12 -8.22
N PRO A 82 -25.00 -12.78 -9.14
CA PRO A 82 -25.72 -13.78 -9.92
C PRO A 82 -24.85 -14.21 -11.09
N GLY A 83 -24.67 -15.52 -11.25
CA GLY A 83 -24.34 -16.10 -12.54
C GLY A 83 -23.01 -16.84 -12.63
N ILE A 84 -22.84 -17.92 -11.86
CA ILE A 84 -22.10 -19.08 -12.36
C ILE A 84 -22.79 -20.34 -11.81
N ARG A 85 -23.46 -21.07 -12.69
CA ARG A 85 -24.01 -22.41 -12.39
C ARG A 85 -22.85 -23.41 -12.37
N GLN A 86 -22.64 -24.11 -11.25
CA GLN A 86 -21.92 -25.39 -11.24
C GLN A 86 -22.61 -26.36 -10.28
N GLU A 87 -22.99 -27.51 -10.86
CA GLU A 87 -23.55 -28.71 -10.23
C GLU A 87 -22.50 -29.43 -9.35
N PRO A 88 -22.90 -30.34 -8.43
CA PRO A 88 -22.17 -30.68 -7.22
C PRO A 88 -21.19 -31.84 -7.43
N VAL A 89 -19.95 -31.69 -6.98
CA VAL A 89 -19.02 -32.82 -6.81
C VAL A 89 -18.35 -32.75 -5.44
N GLY A 90 -18.64 -33.76 -4.63
CA GLY A 90 -17.68 -34.41 -3.74
C GLY A 90 -17.08 -33.57 -2.61
N THR A 91 -17.66 -33.71 -1.43
CA THR A 91 -17.02 -33.35 -0.15
C THR A 91 -15.67 -34.05 -0.03
N ILE A 92 -14.57 -33.30 -0.20
CA ILE A 92 -13.24 -33.69 0.27
C ILE A 92 -12.90 -32.78 1.45
N VAL A 93 -12.94 -33.36 2.64
CA VAL A 93 -12.37 -32.79 3.86
C VAL A 93 -10.85 -32.70 3.66
N PRO A 94 -10.20 -31.53 3.78
CA PRO A 94 -8.74 -31.51 3.78
C PRO A 94 -8.25 -31.96 5.16
N THR A 95 -7.68 -33.15 5.21
CA THR A 95 -6.82 -33.63 6.28
C THR A 95 -5.61 -32.70 6.40
N SER A 96 -5.42 -32.07 7.57
CA SER A 96 -4.18 -31.38 7.93
C SER A 96 -3.01 -32.36 7.81
N THR A 97 -2.31 -32.28 6.68
CA THR A 97 -1.11 -33.07 6.40
C THR A 97 0.07 -32.11 6.57
N GLY A 98 1.03 -32.47 7.41
CA GLY A 98 2.16 -31.62 7.78
C GLY A 98 2.78 -30.91 6.58
N THR A 99 2.80 -29.58 6.64
CA THR A 99 3.30 -28.74 5.56
C THR A 99 4.79 -28.97 5.38
N GLN A 100 5.17 -29.65 4.31
CA GLN A 100 6.59 -29.89 3.98
C GLN A 100 7.29 -28.55 3.72
N PRO A 101 8.43 -28.26 4.39
CA PRO A 101 9.11 -26.97 4.28
C PRO A 101 9.54 -26.62 2.85
N GLY A 102 9.75 -27.63 1.99
CA GLY A 102 10.09 -27.43 0.58
C GLY A 102 8.98 -26.76 -0.24
N ILE A 103 7.71 -27.08 0.03
CA ILE A 103 6.58 -26.50 -0.72
C ILE A 103 6.40 -25.02 -0.36
N GLN A 104 6.46 -24.70 0.94
CA GLN A 104 6.34 -23.31 1.41
C GLN A 104 7.43 -22.41 0.82
N LEU A 105 8.68 -22.90 0.77
CA LEU A 105 9.78 -22.15 0.18
C LEU A 105 9.55 -21.87 -1.31
N THR A 106 9.01 -22.83 -2.07
CA THR A 106 8.68 -22.63 -3.49
C THR A 106 7.52 -21.65 -3.69
N THR A 107 6.50 -21.68 -2.83
CA THR A 107 5.38 -20.72 -2.86
C THR A 107 5.88 -19.30 -2.55
N LEU A 108 6.71 -19.16 -1.50
CA LEU A 108 7.31 -17.88 -1.14
C LEU A 108 8.13 -17.28 -2.29
N GLN A 109 8.99 -18.09 -2.92
CA GLN A 109 9.78 -17.66 -4.07
C GLN A 109 8.91 -17.21 -5.25
N THR A 110 7.79 -17.90 -5.47
CA THR A 110 6.82 -17.56 -6.52
C THR A 110 6.17 -16.20 -6.25
N LEU A 111 5.73 -15.95 -5.01
CA LEU A 111 5.15 -14.66 -4.62
C LEU A 111 6.17 -13.50 -4.75
N MET A 112 7.42 -13.73 -4.34
CA MET A 112 8.49 -12.74 -4.49
C MET A 112 8.73 -12.40 -5.97
N HIS A 113 8.81 -13.42 -6.83
CA HIS A 113 8.96 -13.23 -8.26
C HIS A 113 7.79 -12.48 -8.87
N GLU A 114 6.55 -12.89 -8.56
CA GLU A 114 5.33 -12.22 -9.02
C GLU A 114 5.30 -10.75 -8.60
N SER A 115 5.69 -10.43 -7.36
CA SER A 115 5.70 -9.04 -6.92
C SER A 115 6.74 -8.19 -7.67
N ARG A 116 7.91 -8.75 -8.01
CA ARG A 116 8.90 -8.06 -8.86
C ARG A 116 8.34 -7.78 -10.25
N GLN A 117 7.59 -8.71 -10.82
CA GLN A 117 6.91 -8.48 -12.10
C GLN A 117 5.87 -7.36 -11.99
N LEU A 118 5.08 -7.34 -10.91
CA LEU A 118 4.12 -6.26 -10.67
C LEU A 118 4.80 -4.90 -10.49
N GLU A 119 5.97 -4.84 -9.85
CA GLU A 119 6.76 -3.60 -9.74
C GLU A 119 7.22 -3.11 -11.10
N THR A 120 7.71 -4.01 -11.95
CA THR A 120 8.10 -3.67 -13.32
C THR A 120 6.89 -3.14 -14.10
N ASN A 121 5.75 -3.83 -14.06
CA ASN A 121 4.53 -3.38 -14.73
C ASN A 121 4.05 -2.01 -14.22
N LEU A 122 4.19 -1.74 -12.91
CA LEU A 122 3.87 -0.43 -12.34
C LEU A 122 4.79 0.69 -12.85
N ARG A 123 6.07 0.40 -13.10
CA ARG A 123 7.03 1.37 -13.65
C ARG A 123 6.84 1.62 -15.15
N GLU A 124 6.28 0.65 -15.87
CA GLU A 124 5.99 0.75 -17.30
C GLU A 124 4.72 1.58 -17.60
N LEU A 125 3.85 1.78 -16.60
CA LEU A 125 2.68 2.62 -16.75
C LEU A 125 3.08 4.08 -17.02
N PRO A 126 2.34 4.79 -17.89
CA PRO A 126 2.60 6.20 -18.16
C PRO A 126 2.37 7.06 -16.92
N ASP A 127 2.98 8.24 -16.91
CA ASP A 127 2.82 9.21 -15.84
C ASP A 127 1.35 9.53 -15.57
N ALA A 128 1.05 9.79 -14.30
CA ALA A 128 -0.30 10.11 -13.87
C ALA A 128 -0.77 11.43 -14.53
N PRO A 129 -2.07 11.55 -14.87
CA PRO A 129 -2.60 12.75 -15.49
C PRO A 129 -2.44 13.98 -14.59
N ALA A 130 -2.28 15.16 -15.19
CA ALA A 130 -2.04 16.42 -14.48
C ALA A 130 -3.20 16.80 -13.54
N VAL A 131 -4.44 16.43 -13.88
CA VAL A 131 -5.63 16.66 -13.05
C VAL A 131 -6.22 15.31 -12.65
N GLN A 132 -6.28 15.06 -11.34
CA GLN A 132 -6.79 13.82 -10.77
C GLN A 132 -7.91 14.09 -9.75
N ARG A 133 -8.83 13.14 -9.63
CA ARG A 133 -9.88 13.20 -8.61
C ARG A 133 -9.27 12.92 -7.24
N ALA A 134 -9.52 13.80 -6.28
CA ALA A 134 -9.00 13.67 -4.91
C ALA A 134 -9.36 12.31 -4.27
N GLY A 135 -10.58 11.81 -4.49
CA GLY A 135 -10.99 10.50 -3.97
C GLY A 135 -10.16 9.33 -4.52
N THR A 136 -9.78 9.36 -5.79
CA THR A 136 -8.92 8.33 -6.38
C THR A 136 -7.49 8.43 -5.86
N MET A 137 -6.97 9.65 -5.71
CA MET A 137 -5.65 9.86 -5.11
C MET A 137 -5.61 9.36 -3.66
N ALA A 138 -6.66 9.58 -2.89
CA ALA A 138 -6.77 9.05 -1.53
C ALA A 138 -6.74 7.51 -1.50
N THR A 139 -7.43 6.85 -2.44
CA THR A 139 -7.39 5.37 -2.53
C THR A 139 -6.03 4.84 -2.97
N ILE A 140 -5.32 5.55 -3.86
CA ILE A 140 -3.97 5.18 -4.28
C ILE A 140 -3.00 5.31 -3.12
N ALA A 141 -3.04 6.45 -2.41
CA ALA A 141 -2.21 6.69 -1.25
C ALA A 141 -2.45 5.63 -0.14
N ASP A 142 -3.70 5.27 0.16
CA ASP A 142 -4.00 4.21 1.14
C ASP A 142 -3.45 2.84 0.71
N LEU A 143 -3.44 2.52 -0.58
CA LEU A 143 -2.84 1.28 -1.09
C LEU A 143 -1.31 1.32 -0.97
N GLU A 144 -0.68 2.42 -1.38
CA GLU A 144 0.78 2.62 -1.31
C GLU A 144 1.27 2.59 0.15
N ASP A 145 0.55 3.23 1.08
CA ASP A 145 0.85 3.22 2.51
C ASP A 145 0.79 1.81 3.10
N ARG A 146 -0.21 1.01 2.72
CA ARG A 146 -0.32 -0.39 3.18
C ARG A 146 0.78 -1.28 2.63
N ILE A 147 1.17 -1.09 1.36
CA ILE A 147 2.30 -1.79 0.77
C ILE A 147 3.59 -1.41 1.51
N ALA A 148 3.81 -0.13 1.77
CA ALA A 148 4.97 0.35 2.52
C ALA A 148 5.02 -0.23 3.95
N ALA A 149 3.87 -0.35 4.63
CA ALA A 149 3.78 -0.96 5.95
C ALA A 149 4.14 -2.46 5.94
N ILE A 150 3.73 -3.20 4.89
CA ILE A 150 4.13 -4.60 4.69
C ILE A 150 5.63 -4.70 4.40
N ASP A 151 6.13 -3.86 3.49
CA ASP A 151 7.54 -3.85 3.10
C ASP A 151 8.46 -3.48 4.28
N TYR A 152 8.00 -2.61 5.17
CA TYR A 152 8.69 -2.33 6.43
C TYR A 152 8.77 -3.58 7.31
N GLN A 153 7.65 -4.26 7.55
CA GLN A 153 7.62 -5.45 8.41
C GLN A 153 8.44 -6.62 7.83
N LEU A 154 8.37 -6.82 6.51
CA LEU A 154 9.16 -7.86 5.82
C LEU A 154 10.67 -7.61 5.90
N ASN A 155 11.10 -6.34 5.99
CA ASN A 155 12.51 -5.95 6.01
C ASN A 155 13.06 -5.67 7.43
N ASP A 156 12.22 -5.63 8.46
CA ASP A 156 12.65 -5.33 9.83
C ASP A 156 13.27 -6.58 10.49
N PRO A 157 14.61 -6.60 10.71
CA PRO A 157 15.28 -7.76 11.29
C PRO A 157 14.94 -7.98 12.77
N SER A 158 14.37 -6.98 13.45
CA SER A 158 13.94 -7.11 14.85
C SER A 158 12.67 -7.93 15.00
N ILE A 159 11.86 -8.04 13.93
CA ILE A 159 10.63 -8.82 13.92
C ILE A 159 10.97 -10.27 13.52
N ARG A 160 10.88 -11.19 14.49
CA ARG A 160 10.98 -12.62 14.19
C ARG A 160 9.65 -13.12 13.63
N MET A 161 9.57 -13.27 12.31
CA MET A 161 8.42 -13.87 11.62
C MET A 161 8.65 -15.36 11.37
N SER A 162 7.58 -16.16 11.50
CA SER A 162 7.56 -17.53 11.00
C SER A 162 7.55 -17.54 9.46
N ASP A 163 7.89 -18.66 8.85
CA ASP A 163 7.83 -18.78 7.38
C ASP A 163 6.39 -18.71 6.85
N GLU A 164 5.42 -19.21 7.61
CA GLU A 164 3.99 -19.09 7.31
C GLU A 164 3.52 -17.64 7.33
N ASP A 165 3.90 -16.87 8.36
CA ASP A 165 3.61 -15.43 8.43
C ASP A 165 4.26 -14.70 7.26
N ARG A 166 5.53 -15.01 6.96
CA ARG A 166 6.24 -14.38 5.84
C ARG A 166 5.52 -14.62 4.52
N GLU A 167 5.05 -15.83 4.27
CA GLU A 167 4.25 -16.14 3.08
C GLU A 167 2.95 -15.32 3.03
N LEU A 168 2.25 -15.18 4.17
CA LEU A 168 1.02 -14.41 4.26
C LEU A 168 1.24 -12.93 3.90
N PHE A 169 2.31 -12.32 4.42
CA PHE A 169 2.67 -10.94 4.09
C PHE A 169 3.02 -10.75 2.61
N TRP A 170 3.77 -11.69 2.02
CA TRP A 170 4.05 -11.64 0.57
C TRP A 170 2.79 -11.79 -0.28
N ARG A 171 1.85 -12.64 0.14
CA ARG A 171 0.57 -12.80 -0.53
C ARG A 171 -0.27 -11.52 -0.47
N GLU A 172 -0.30 -10.86 0.69
CA GLU A 172 -0.99 -9.59 0.85
C GLU A 172 -0.32 -8.47 0.02
N ARG A 173 1.02 -8.41 0.00
CA ARG A 173 1.76 -7.47 -0.86
C ARG A 173 1.35 -7.61 -2.33
N VAL A 174 1.38 -8.83 -2.86
CA VAL A 174 0.99 -9.13 -4.24
C VAL A 174 -0.46 -8.71 -4.50
N ARG A 175 -1.37 -9.01 -3.57
CA ARG A 175 -2.78 -8.61 -3.68
C ARG A 175 -2.93 -7.08 -3.75
N LEU A 176 -2.29 -6.33 -2.86
CA LEU A 176 -2.36 -4.87 -2.85
C LEU A 176 -1.74 -4.25 -4.11
N MET A 177 -0.60 -4.77 -4.55
CA MET A 177 0.05 -4.34 -5.79
C MET A 177 -0.82 -4.58 -7.02
N LYS A 178 -1.53 -5.73 -7.10
CA LYS A 178 -2.52 -5.99 -8.16
C LYS A 178 -3.64 -4.96 -8.14
N SER A 179 -4.16 -4.62 -6.97
CA SER A 179 -5.19 -3.58 -6.82
C SER A 179 -4.69 -2.20 -7.25
N LEU A 180 -3.45 -1.83 -6.86
CA LEU A 180 -2.82 -0.58 -7.28
C LEU A 180 -2.64 -0.54 -8.80
N LEU A 181 -2.13 -1.63 -9.39
CA LEU A 181 -1.93 -1.75 -10.84
C LEU A 181 -3.26 -1.59 -11.59
N GLN A 182 -4.31 -2.29 -11.17
CA GLN A 182 -5.66 -2.16 -11.77
C GLN A 182 -6.17 -0.73 -11.71
N LEU A 183 -5.98 -0.05 -10.58
CA LEU A 183 -6.44 1.33 -10.39
C LEU A 183 -5.66 2.30 -11.29
N ARG A 184 -4.33 2.15 -11.39
CA ARG A 184 -3.48 2.97 -12.26
C ARG A 184 -3.80 2.76 -13.74
N TYR A 185 -4.08 1.53 -14.17
CA TYR A 185 -4.58 1.27 -15.53
C TYR A 185 -5.91 1.97 -15.80
N ALA A 186 -6.86 1.87 -14.88
CA ALA A 186 -8.17 2.53 -15.02
C ALA A 186 -8.03 4.07 -15.09
N GLN A 187 -7.08 4.65 -14.35
CA GLN A 187 -6.75 6.08 -14.45
C GLN A 187 -6.14 6.44 -15.81
N ALA A 188 -5.14 5.69 -16.26
CA ALA A 188 -4.49 5.93 -17.55
C ALA A 188 -5.49 5.85 -18.71
N GLN A 189 -6.38 4.85 -18.67
CA GLN A 189 -7.39 4.66 -19.69
C GLN A 189 -8.46 5.76 -19.68
N ARG A 190 -8.77 6.33 -18.51
CA ARG A 190 -9.68 7.48 -18.40
C ARG A 190 -9.07 8.79 -18.89
N ALA A 191 -7.75 8.95 -18.77
CA ALA A 191 -7.06 10.15 -19.24
C ALA A 191 -6.89 10.20 -20.77
N ALA A 192 -7.06 9.07 -21.45
CA ALA A 192 -6.92 8.95 -22.90
C ALA A 192 -8.17 9.39 -23.70
N PHE A 193 -9.30 9.69 -23.03
CA PHE A 193 -10.57 10.12 -23.62
C PHE A 193 -11.03 11.45 -23.04
#